data_AF-A0A969KL98-F1
#
_entry.id   AF-A0A969KL98-F1
#
_cell.length_a   1.000
_cell.length_b   1.000
_cell.length_c   1.000
_cell.angle_alpha   90.00
_cell.angle_beta   90.00
_cell.angle_gamma   90.00
#
_symmetry.space_group_name_H-M   'P 1'
#
loop_
_entity.id
_entity.type
_entity.pdbx_description
1 polymer ?
#
loop_
_entity_poly.entity_id
_entity_poly.type
_entity_poly.pdbx_seq_one_letter_code
_entity_poly.pdbx_strand_id
1 'polypeptide(L)'
;MINAKAEMQRIAQKMDKDAIKPTIYKGEKTINSEKIHEVRDVLKDICFNKCAYCETVEYKPEIEHYRPKKGVTGITHNGYYWLCYEWTNLIPSCRYCNTEGGKGNHFPIIGNRVITPNFDAQNNLDFDTCKAQNSPLIDEQPYLFIQKLM
;
A
#
# COMPACT_ATOMS: atom_id res chain seq x y z
N MET A 1 -17.34 -9.33 -9.06
CA MET A 1 -16.07 -9.07 -8.34
C MET A 1 -15.41 -7.86 -8.97
N ILE A 2 -15.01 -6.85 -8.18
CA ILE A 2 -14.22 -5.74 -8.73
C ILE A 2 -12.80 -6.28 -8.96
N ASN A 3 -12.32 -6.18 -10.20
CA ASN A 3 -10.96 -6.56 -10.53
C ASN A 3 -10.01 -5.45 -10.03
N ALA A 4 -9.30 -5.72 -8.93
CA ALA A 4 -8.36 -4.77 -8.31
C ALA A 4 -7.30 -4.27 -9.31
N LYS A 5 -6.80 -5.16 -10.19
CA LYS A 5 -5.82 -4.81 -11.22
C LYS A 5 -6.38 -3.81 -12.24
N ALA A 6 -7.60 -4.05 -12.72
CA ALA A 6 -8.27 -3.15 -13.66
C ALA A 6 -8.58 -1.78 -13.03
N GLU A 7 -9.03 -1.77 -11.76
CA GLU A 7 -9.30 -0.52 -11.06
C GLU A 7 -8.01 0.25 -10.75
N MET A 8 -6.92 -0.45 -10.39
CA MET A 8 -5.60 0.16 -10.19
C MET A 8 -5.11 0.83 -11.47
N GLN A 9 -5.26 0.18 -12.63
CA GLN A 9 -4.94 0.79 -13.93
C GLN A 9 -5.78 2.05 -14.19
N ARG A 10 -7.10 2.00 -13.97
CA ARG A 10 -7.98 3.16 -14.17
C ARG A 10 -7.60 4.33 -13.25
N ILE A 11 -7.33 4.04 -11.98
CA ILE A 11 -6.87 5.03 -10.99
C ILE A 11 -5.53 5.63 -11.43
N ALA A 12 -4.61 4.79 -11.91
CA ALA A 12 -3.29 5.22 -12.38
C ALA A 12 -3.40 6.18 -13.58
N GLN A 13 -4.15 5.79 -14.61
CA GLN A 13 -4.35 6.57 -15.84
C GLN A 13 -5.02 7.93 -15.59
N LYS A 14 -5.94 8.00 -14.62
CA LYS A 14 -6.69 9.23 -14.30
C LYS A 14 -6.10 10.04 -13.15
N MET A 15 -5.08 9.53 -12.46
CA MET A 15 -4.59 10.10 -11.20
C MET A 15 -5.71 10.30 -10.15
N ASP A 16 -6.70 9.41 -10.17
CA ASP A 16 -7.95 9.53 -9.39
C ASP A 16 -7.80 8.86 -8.02
N LYS A 17 -6.98 9.49 -7.15
CA LYS A 17 -6.66 8.96 -5.81
C LYS A 17 -7.88 8.85 -4.89
N ASP A 18 -8.97 9.56 -5.18
CA ASP A 18 -10.19 9.52 -4.38
C ASP A 18 -11.09 8.34 -4.72
N ALA A 19 -10.88 7.71 -5.88
CA ALA A 19 -11.53 6.45 -6.19
C ALA A 19 -10.90 5.21 -5.54
N ILE A 20 -9.86 5.37 -4.72
CA ILE A 20 -9.30 4.26 -3.94
C ILE A 20 -10.32 3.81 -2.88
N LYS A 21 -10.73 2.55 -2.92
CA LYS A 21 -11.77 1.97 -2.07
C LYS A 21 -11.17 1.05 -1.01
N PRO A 22 -11.45 1.30 0.30
CA PRO A 22 -11.06 0.39 1.37
C PRO A 22 -11.58 -1.02 1.20
N THR A 23 -12.78 -1.18 0.65
CA THR A 23 -13.36 -2.50 0.41
C THR A 23 -12.51 -3.38 -0.51
N ILE A 24 -11.73 -2.78 -1.42
CA ILE A 24 -10.84 -3.51 -2.34
C ILE A 24 -9.54 -3.90 -1.63
N TYR A 25 -8.77 -2.94 -1.10
CA TYR A 25 -7.49 -3.30 -0.44
C TYR A 25 -7.70 -4.06 0.88
N LYS A 26 -8.89 -4.01 1.50
CA LYS A 26 -9.22 -4.86 2.65
C LYS A 26 -9.70 -6.26 2.28
N GLY A 27 -9.95 -6.53 0.99
CA GLY A 27 -10.62 -7.76 0.56
C GLY A 27 -11.96 -7.95 1.27
N GLU A 28 -12.73 -6.88 1.44
CA GLU A 28 -14.00 -6.92 2.17
C GLU A 28 -15.04 -7.69 1.36
N LYS A 29 -15.58 -8.76 1.96
CA LYS A 29 -16.69 -9.54 1.42
C LYS A 29 -17.74 -9.75 2.51
N THR A 30 -19.00 -9.90 2.10
CA THR A 30 -20.08 -10.28 3.01
C THR A 30 -20.46 -11.73 2.71
N ILE A 31 -20.32 -12.61 3.70
CA ILE A 31 -20.72 -14.01 3.62
C ILE A 31 -21.67 -14.27 4.79
N ASN A 32 -22.88 -14.78 4.53
CA ASN A 32 -23.87 -15.07 5.56
C ASN A 32 -24.15 -13.90 6.52
N SER A 33 -24.23 -12.68 6.00
CA SER A 33 -24.39 -11.43 6.76
C SER A 33 -23.19 -11.02 7.65
N GLU A 34 -22.08 -11.75 7.60
CA GLU A 34 -20.83 -11.39 8.26
C GLU A 34 -19.85 -10.75 7.29
N LYS A 35 -19.13 -9.72 7.76
CA LYS A 35 -18.05 -9.09 7.00
C LYS A 35 -16.74 -9.80 7.26
N ILE A 36 -16.10 -10.25 6.19
CA ILE A 36 -14.75 -10.81 6.19
C ILE A 36 -13.79 -9.85 5.48
N HIS A 37 -12.50 -9.92 5.82
CA HIS A 37 -11.45 -9.06 5.26
C HIS A 37 -10.27 -9.93 4.79
N GLU A 38 -10.42 -10.56 3.63
CA GLU A 38 -9.49 -11.58 3.13
C GLU A 38 -8.03 -11.10 3.08
N VAL A 39 -7.80 -9.88 2.59
CA VAL A 39 -6.43 -9.32 2.52
C VAL A 39 -5.86 -9.08 3.92
N ARG A 40 -6.68 -8.59 4.85
CA ARG A 40 -6.24 -8.34 6.23
C ARG A 40 -5.86 -9.65 6.91
N ASP A 41 -6.69 -10.67 6.72
CA ASP A 41 -6.51 -11.97 7.36
C ASP A 41 -5.24 -12.66 6.83
N VAL A 42 -4.99 -12.61 5.51
CA VAL A 42 -3.72 -13.07 4.91
C VAL A 42 -2.51 -12.29 5.45
N LEU A 43 -2.57 -10.95 5.48
CA LEU A 43 -1.47 -10.12 5.97
C LEU A 43 -1.14 -10.40 7.44
N LYS A 44 -2.18 -10.61 8.26
CA LYS A 44 -2.07 -10.98 9.66
C LYS A 44 -1.34 -12.33 9.82
N ASP A 45 -1.68 -13.31 9.00
CA ASP A 45 -1.07 -14.64 9.06
C ASP A 45 0.42 -14.61 8.67
N ILE A 46 0.77 -13.96 7.56
CA ILE A 46 2.18 -13.86 7.12
C ILE A 46 3.04 -13.02 8.08
N CYS A 47 2.44 -12.12 8.86
CA CYS A 47 3.11 -11.31 9.86
C CYS A 47 2.95 -11.85 11.29
N PHE A 48 2.52 -13.11 11.45
CA PHE A 48 2.41 -13.78 12.75
C PHE A 48 1.60 -13.00 13.81
N ASN A 49 0.50 -12.37 13.40
CA ASN A 49 -0.32 -11.49 14.24
C ASN A 49 0.45 -10.27 14.78
N LYS A 50 1.49 -9.77 14.11
CA LYS A 50 2.26 -8.62 14.57
C LYS A 50 2.07 -7.41 13.66
N CYS A 51 2.19 -6.23 14.26
CA CYS A 51 2.35 -4.98 13.52
C CYS A 51 3.70 -4.97 12.78
N ALA A 52 3.69 -4.63 11.49
CA ALA A 52 4.90 -4.57 10.66
C ALA A 52 5.90 -3.48 11.09
N TYR A 53 5.51 -2.54 11.95
CA TYR A 53 6.37 -1.46 12.43
C TYR A 53 6.97 -1.73 13.80
N CYS A 54 6.12 -2.01 14.79
CA CYS A 54 6.53 -2.13 16.19
C CYS A 54 6.59 -3.59 16.68
N GLU A 55 6.24 -4.56 15.84
CA GLU A 55 6.22 -6.00 16.13
C GLU A 55 5.31 -6.42 17.30
N THR A 56 4.52 -5.51 17.86
CA THR A 56 3.55 -5.84 18.90
C THR A 56 2.45 -6.71 18.32
N VAL A 57 1.95 -7.65 19.12
CA VAL A 57 0.82 -8.49 18.74
C VAL A 57 -0.42 -7.62 18.50
N GLU A 58 -1.06 -7.81 17.35
CA GLU A 58 -2.26 -7.11 16.91
C GLU A 58 -3.18 -8.11 16.19
N TYR A 59 -4.30 -8.45 16.81
CA TYR A 59 -5.25 -9.43 16.29
C TYR A 59 -6.23 -8.86 15.27
N LYS A 60 -6.38 -7.53 15.25
CA LYS A 60 -7.25 -6.78 14.32
C LYS A 60 -6.45 -5.64 13.67
N PRO A 61 -5.37 -5.95 12.92
CA PRO A 61 -4.54 -4.92 12.33
C PRO A 61 -5.31 -4.12 11.28
N GLU A 62 -4.94 -2.86 11.13
CA GLU A 62 -5.30 -2.07 9.97
C GLU A 62 -4.41 -2.48 8.78
N ILE A 63 -4.92 -2.32 7.57
CA ILE A 63 -4.11 -2.45 6.36
C ILE A 63 -3.56 -1.09 6.03
N GLU A 64 -2.24 -0.98 6.10
CA GLU A 64 -1.52 0.24 5.82
C GLU A 64 -0.75 0.15 4.51
N HIS A 65 -0.62 1.30 3.85
CA HIS A 65 0.17 1.46 2.64
C HIS A 65 1.61 1.87 2.99
N TYR A 66 2.57 0.98 2.78
CA TYR A 66 3.99 1.24 3.04
C TYR A 66 4.44 2.54 2.33
N ARG A 67 4.18 2.65 1.02
CA ARG A 67 4.26 3.89 0.26
C ARG A 67 2.90 4.62 0.31
N PRO A 68 2.82 5.85 0.86
CA PRO A 68 1.56 6.55 1.07
C PRO A 68 0.75 6.78 -0.21
N LYS A 69 -0.48 6.26 -0.26
CA LYS A 69 -1.34 6.29 -1.45
C LYS A 69 -1.86 7.68 -1.87
N LYS A 70 -1.99 8.66 -0.96
CA LYS A 70 -2.70 9.93 -1.22
C LYS A 70 -1.83 11.20 -1.14
N GLY A 71 -0.59 11.07 -0.72
CA GLY A 71 0.38 12.16 -0.60
C GLY A 71 1.51 11.79 0.36
N VAL A 72 2.63 12.51 0.31
CA VAL A 72 3.76 12.33 1.22
C VAL A 72 3.97 13.62 2.02
N THR A 73 4.10 13.51 3.34
CA THR A 73 4.30 14.69 4.20
C THR A 73 5.64 15.37 3.92
N GLY A 74 5.65 16.70 3.90
CA GLY A 74 6.87 17.52 3.82
C GLY A 74 7.42 17.75 2.41
N ILE A 75 6.81 17.15 1.37
CA ILE A 75 7.21 17.35 -0.03
C ILE A 75 5.97 17.41 -0.94
N THR A 76 6.12 17.99 -2.13
CA THR A 76 5.07 17.94 -3.16
C THR A 76 5.11 16.57 -3.84
N HIS A 77 4.21 15.68 -3.45
CA HIS A 77 4.04 14.35 -4.02
C HIS A 77 2.57 13.95 -4.03
N ASN A 78 2.04 13.46 -5.16
CA ASN A 78 0.61 13.10 -5.30
C ASN A 78 0.22 11.82 -4.53
N GLY A 79 1.22 11.10 -4.03
CA GLY A 79 1.07 9.79 -3.40
C GLY A 79 1.29 8.68 -4.40
N TYR A 80 1.55 7.48 -3.90
CA TYR A 80 1.74 6.28 -4.69
C TYR A 80 0.38 5.64 -5.00
N TYR A 81 -0.54 6.42 -5.59
CA TYR A 81 -1.92 6.01 -5.84
C TYR A 81 -2.01 4.80 -6.79
N TRP A 82 -1.02 4.64 -7.66
CA TRP A 82 -0.89 3.50 -8.57
C TRP A 82 -0.47 2.20 -7.86
N LEU A 83 -0.12 2.26 -6.56
CA LEU A 83 0.22 1.10 -5.72
C LEU A 83 -0.87 0.80 -4.68
N CYS A 84 -2.08 1.36 -4.86
CA CYS A 84 -3.13 1.31 -3.84
C CYS A 84 -3.68 -0.09 -3.55
N TYR A 85 -3.56 -1.03 -4.50
CA TYR A 85 -4.00 -2.42 -4.38
C TYR A 85 -2.87 -3.44 -4.60
N GLU A 86 -1.62 -2.97 -4.66
CA GLU A 86 -0.47 -3.82 -4.89
C GLU A 86 -0.01 -4.46 -3.57
N TRP A 87 0.03 -5.79 -3.53
CA TRP A 87 0.35 -6.58 -2.34
C TRP A 87 1.67 -6.18 -1.69
N THR A 88 2.69 -5.90 -2.51
CA THR A 88 4.02 -5.51 -2.03
C THR A 88 4.05 -4.10 -1.41
N ASN A 89 2.92 -3.38 -1.44
CA ASN A 89 2.73 -2.09 -0.80
C ASN A 89 1.72 -2.12 0.37
N LEU A 90 1.13 -3.28 0.70
CA LEU A 90 0.17 -3.45 1.79
C LEU A 90 0.82 -4.21 2.95
N ILE A 91 0.69 -3.68 4.17
CA ILE A 91 1.22 -4.32 5.38
C ILE A 91 0.23 -4.22 6.55
N PRO A 92 0.25 -5.16 7.51
CA PRO A 92 -0.55 -5.04 8.72
C PRO A 92 0.11 -4.08 9.71
N SER A 93 -0.67 -3.16 10.27
CA SER A 93 -0.20 -2.22 11.28
C SER A 93 -1.20 -2.06 12.41
N CYS A 94 -0.71 -1.85 13.64
CA CYS A 94 -1.57 -1.36 14.71
C CYS A 94 -2.00 0.09 14.43
N ARG A 95 -3.12 0.50 15.03
CA ARG A 95 -3.68 1.85 14.84
C ARG A 95 -2.70 2.96 15.22
N TYR A 96 -1.91 2.76 16.28
CA TYR A 96 -0.93 3.74 16.75
C TYR A 96 0.16 4.02 15.70
N CYS A 97 0.82 2.96 15.20
CA CYS A 97 1.84 3.09 14.16
C CYS A 97 1.27 3.63 12.85
N ASN A 98 -0.01 3.37 12.54
CA ASN A 98 -0.65 3.90 11.35
C ASN A 98 -1.00 5.39 11.47
N THR A 99 -1.56 5.83 12.61
CA THR A 99 -2.27 7.12 12.71
C THR A 99 -1.83 8.05 13.86
N GLU A 100 -1.67 7.53 15.08
CA GLU A 100 -1.55 8.32 16.32
C GLU A 100 -0.15 8.91 16.55
N GLY A 101 0.36 9.68 15.57
CA GLY A 101 1.72 10.22 15.57
C GLY A 101 2.78 9.25 15.05
N GLY A 102 2.35 8.07 14.56
CA GLY A 102 3.20 7.12 13.84
C GLY A 102 3.49 7.55 12.40
N LYS A 103 3.43 6.59 11.48
CA LYS A 103 3.79 6.78 10.07
C LYS A 103 2.86 7.77 9.36
N GLY A 104 1.56 7.49 9.27
CA GLY A 104 0.65 8.22 8.39
C GLY A 104 1.22 8.38 6.96
N ASN A 105 1.36 9.63 6.51
CA ASN A 105 1.92 9.95 5.19
C ASN A 105 3.45 10.20 5.21
N HIS A 106 4.14 9.95 6.33
CA HIS A 106 5.59 10.06 6.39
C HIS A 106 6.23 8.86 5.69
N PHE A 107 7.06 9.15 4.68
CA PHE A 107 7.81 8.13 3.96
C PHE A 107 9.19 8.70 3.57
N PRO A 108 10.07 8.96 4.56
CA PRO A 108 11.38 9.52 4.30
C PRO A 108 12.24 8.51 3.53
N ILE A 109 12.91 8.97 2.49
CA ILE A 109 13.83 8.16 1.69
C ILE A 109 15.14 8.93 1.50
N ILE A 110 16.20 8.22 1.13
CA ILE A 110 17.49 8.75 0.70
C ILE A 110 17.55 8.67 -0.84
N GLY A 111 17.95 9.77 -1.47
CA GLY A 111 18.14 9.81 -2.93
C GLY A 111 16.86 10.09 -3.72
N ASN A 112 16.72 9.40 -4.85
CA ASN A 112 15.68 9.69 -5.84
C ASN A 112 14.34 9.03 -5.46
N ARG A 113 13.26 9.79 -5.62
CA ARG A 113 11.89 9.34 -5.38
C ARG A 113 11.18 9.04 -6.69
N VAL A 114 10.41 7.96 -6.71
CA VAL A 114 9.48 7.66 -7.80
C VAL A 114 8.23 8.51 -7.63
N ILE A 115 8.03 9.47 -8.54
CA ILE A 115 6.94 10.45 -8.46
C ILE A 115 5.72 10.09 -9.31
N THR A 116 5.88 9.22 -10.30
CA THR A 116 4.85 8.82 -11.26
C THR A 116 4.97 7.35 -11.62
N PRO A 117 3.86 6.67 -11.96
CA PRO A 117 3.91 5.32 -12.53
C PRO A 117 4.49 5.33 -13.95
N ASN A 118 4.97 4.17 -14.39
CA ASN A 118 5.36 3.94 -15.78
C ASN A 118 4.17 3.39 -16.57
N PHE A 119 4.03 3.85 -17.82
CA PHE A 119 3.03 3.38 -18.76
C PHE A 119 3.69 2.87 -20.04
N ASP A 120 3.08 1.88 -20.67
CA ASP A 120 3.46 1.44 -22.02
C ASP A 120 3.00 2.44 -23.10
N ALA A 121 3.34 2.15 -24.36
CA ALA A 121 2.97 2.97 -25.51
C ALA A 121 1.45 3.04 -25.76
N GLN A 122 0.66 2.18 -25.13
CA GLN A 122 -0.81 2.15 -25.19
C GLN A 122 -1.45 2.77 -23.93
N ASN A 123 -0.65 3.44 -23.09
CA ASN A 123 -1.08 4.04 -21.82
C ASN A 123 -1.60 3.00 -20.80
N ASN A 124 -1.16 1.74 -20.87
CA ASN A 124 -1.41 0.76 -19.82
C ASN A 124 -0.34 0.86 -18.74
N LEU A 125 -0.76 0.69 -17.48
CA LEU A 125 0.14 0.68 -16.34
C LEU A 125 1.12 -0.49 -16.44
N ASP A 126 2.41 -0.22 -16.34
CA ASP A 126 3.42 -1.26 -16.22
C ASP A 126 3.39 -1.86 -14.80
N PHE A 127 2.69 -2.99 -14.67
CA PHE A 127 2.54 -3.69 -13.40
C PHE A 127 3.84 -4.29 -12.86
N ASP A 128 4.85 -4.53 -13.69
CA ASP A 128 6.13 -5.02 -13.19
C ASP A 128 6.88 -3.92 -12.45
N THR A 129 6.80 -2.67 -12.91
CA THR A 129 7.37 -1.51 -12.20
C THR A 129 6.60 -1.13 -10.93
N CYS A 130 5.40 -1.68 -10.72
CA CYS A 130 4.60 -1.45 -9.53
C CYS A 130 5.01 -2.32 -8.34
N LYS A 131 5.82 -3.37 -8.54
CA LYS A 131 6.23 -4.28 -7.47
C LYS A 131 7.39 -3.68 -6.67
N ALA A 132 7.32 -3.72 -5.34
CA ALA A 132 8.34 -3.09 -4.48
C ALA A 132 9.77 -3.62 -4.70
N GLN A 133 9.90 -4.87 -5.15
CA GLN A 133 11.16 -5.54 -5.44
C GLN A 133 11.71 -5.25 -6.85
N ASN A 134 11.01 -4.47 -7.66
CA ASN A 134 11.40 -4.13 -9.01
C ASN A 134 11.79 -2.65 -9.11
N SER A 135 12.67 -2.34 -10.06
CA SER A 135 12.98 -0.94 -10.42
C SER A 135 11.73 -0.29 -11.03
N PRO A 136 11.43 0.99 -10.71
CA PRO A 136 12.26 1.91 -9.93
C PRO A 136 12.01 1.90 -8.42
N LEU A 137 11.06 1.10 -7.92
CA LEU A 137 10.66 1.14 -6.50
C LEU A 137 11.73 0.56 -5.56
N ILE A 138 12.43 -0.50 -5.98
CA ILE A 138 13.52 -1.11 -5.18
C ILE A 138 14.69 -0.15 -4.98
N ASP A 139 14.84 0.84 -5.86
CA ASP A 139 15.92 1.81 -5.84
C ASP A 139 15.65 2.94 -4.81
N GLU A 140 14.41 3.12 -4.36
CA GLU A 140 14.09 4.04 -3.26
C GLU A 140 14.66 3.49 -1.95
N GLN A 141 15.68 4.14 -1.41
CA GLN A 141 16.28 3.75 -0.13
C GLN A 141 15.47 4.33 1.03
N PRO A 142 14.68 3.55 1.78
CA PRO A 142 13.94 4.10 2.91
C PRO A 142 14.90 4.62 3.98
N TYR A 143 14.62 5.79 4.54
CA TYR A 143 15.47 6.40 5.58
C TYR A 143 15.38 5.63 6.90
N LEU A 144 14.26 4.95 7.13
CA LEU A 144 14.03 4.11 8.31
C LEU A 144 13.83 2.67 7.87
N PHE A 145 14.56 1.75 8.50
CA PHE A 145 14.33 0.33 8.33
C PHE A 145 12.98 -0.03 8.95
N ILE A 146 12.02 -0.33 8.10
CA ILE A 146 10.92 -1.21 8.46
C ILE A 146 11.46 -2.60 8.21
N GLN A 147 11.38 -3.48 9.21
CA GLN A 147 11.92 -4.83 9.12
C GLN A 147 11.45 -5.42 7.80
N LYS A 148 12.40 -5.83 6.94
CA LYS A 148 12.07 -6.47 5.66
C LYS A 148 11.17 -7.65 6.01
N LEU A 149 9.87 -7.54 5.76
CA LEU A 149 8.98 -8.68 5.78
C LEU A 149 9.56 -9.66 4.75
N MET A 150 9.97 -10.81 5.28
CA MET A 150 10.76 -11.84 4.59
C MET A 150 10.11 -12.31 3.30
#